data_AF-A0A1Y3APH4-F1
#
_entry.id   AF-A0A1Y3APH4-F1
#
_cell.length_a   1.000
_cell.length_b   1.000
_cell.length_c   1.000
_cell.angle_alpha   90.00
_cell.angle_beta   90.00
_cell.angle_gamma   90.00
#
_symmetry.space_group_name_H-M   'P 1'
#
loop_
_entity.id
_entity.type
_entity.pdbx_description
1 polymer ?
#
loop_
_entity_poly.entity_id
_entity_poly.type
_entity_poly.pdbx_seq_one_letter_code
_entity_poly.pdbx_strand_id
1 'polypeptide(L)' 'MTAFIREAKKRSICIAANEKVPKNADASYFQSILFNLRMKPNARGVVLFLRAEDNRGLLEAAKSLNFTNYFTFIASD' A
#
# COMPACT_ATOMS: atom_id res chain seq x y z
N MET A 1 14.75 2.67 -9.84
CA MET A 1 14.40 1.64 -8.83
C MET A 1 14.56 2.29 -7.46
N THR A 2 13.54 2.31 -6.60
CA THR A 2 13.63 3.00 -5.30
C THR A 2 14.54 2.24 -4.33
N ALA A 3 15.06 2.93 -3.30
CA ALA A 3 15.99 2.35 -2.33
C ALA A 3 15.43 1.08 -1.66
N PHE A 4 14.15 1.10 -1.28
CA PHE A 4 13.45 -0.05 -0.71
C PHE A 4 13.48 -1.27 -1.62
N ILE A 5 13.12 -1.11 -2.90
CA ILE A 5 13.08 -2.23 -3.86
C ILE A 5 14.47 -2.88 -4.02
N ARG A 6 15.53 -2.06 -4.07
CA ARG A 6 16.90 -2.54 -4.16
C ARG A 6 17.29 -3.36 -2.92
N GLU A 7 16.99 -2.85 -1.73
CA GLU A 7 17.35 -3.52 -0.47
C GLU A 7 16.50 -4.76 -0.16
N ALA A 8 15.23 -4.76 -0.57
CA ALA A 8 14.35 -5.92 -0.53
C ALA A 8 14.87 -7.05 -1.41
N LYS A 9 15.25 -6.72 -2.66
CA LYS A 9 15.79 -7.71 -3.61
C LYS A 9 17.10 -8.34 -3.11
N LYS A 10 18.00 -7.55 -2.50
CA LYS A 10 19.24 -8.05 -1.90
C LYS A 10 19.00 -9.07 -0.78
N ARG A 11 17.85 -9.00 -0.11
CA ARG A 11 17.45 -9.89 0.98
C ARG A 11 16.43 -10.96 0.52
N SER A 12 16.26 -11.14 -0.78
CA SER A 12 15.32 -12.10 -1.37
C SER A 12 13.85 -11.87 -0.95
N ILE A 13 13.47 -10.62 -0.68
CA ILE A 13 12.09 -10.23 -0.39
C ILE A 13 11.40 -9.90 -1.71
N CYS A 14 10.33 -10.62 -2.03
CA CYS A 14 9.52 -10.39 -3.23
C CYS A 14 8.53 -9.25 -3.03
N ILE A 15 8.29 -8.45 -4.08
CA ILE A 15 7.31 -7.38 -4.10
C ILE A 15 6.19 -7.78 -5.06
N ALA A 16 4.99 -8.02 -4.51
CA ALA A 16 3.86 -8.55 -5.28
C ALA A 16 3.19 -7.51 -6.19
N ALA A 17 3.17 -6.25 -5.78
CA ALA A 17 2.61 -5.13 -6.50
C ALA A 17 3.29 -3.83 -6.05
N ASN A 18 3.27 -2.80 -6.90
CA ASN A 18 3.78 -1.47 -6.59
C ASN A 18 2.86 -0.41 -7.20
N GLU A 19 2.06 0.21 -6.34
CA GLU A 19 1.11 1.27 -6.72
C GLU A 19 1.70 2.65 -6.41
N LYS A 20 1.39 3.65 -7.24
CA LYS A 20 1.80 5.04 -7.03
C LYS A 20 0.58 5.90 -6.78
N VAL A 21 0.61 6.70 -5.73
CA VAL A 21 -0.45 7.65 -5.41
C VAL A 21 -0.15 8.99 -6.09
N PRO A 22 -1.01 9.47 -7.01
CA PRO A 22 -0.87 10.81 -7.59
C PRO A 22 -1.23 11.89 -6.57
N LYS A 23 -0.74 13.11 -6.77
CA LYS A 23 -0.92 14.23 -5.82
C LYS A 23 -2.39 14.58 -5.54
N ASN A 24 -3.26 14.34 -6.51
CA ASN A 24 -4.69 14.62 -6.50
C ASN A 24 -5.54 13.35 -6.29
N ALA A 25 -4.95 12.30 -5.69
CA ALA A 25 -5.69 11.09 -5.36
C ALA A 25 -6.87 11.40 -4.43
N ASP A 26 -8.01 10.81 -4.74
CA ASP A 26 -9.24 10.92 -3.97
C ASP A 26 -9.56 9.58 -3.27
N ALA A 27 -10.66 9.56 -2.52
CA ALA A 27 -11.11 8.37 -1.82
C ALA A 27 -11.34 7.18 -2.76
N SER A 28 -11.87 7.43 -3.97
CA SER A 28 -12.13 6.37 -4.94
C SER A 28 -10.83 5.72 -5.44
N TYR A 29 -9.80 6.53 -5.68
CA TYR A 29 -8.48 6.06 -6.07
C TYR A 29 -7.82 5.20 -4.99
N PHE A 30 -7.92 5.60 -3.72
CA PHE A 30 -7.41 4.79 -2.61
C PHE A 30 -8.11 3.42 -2.51
N GLN A 31 -9.42 3.37 -2.75
CA GLN A 31 -10.15 2.11 -2.81
C GLN A 31 -9.67 1.23 -3.98
N SER A 32 -9.48 1.81 -5.17
CA SER A 32 -8.94 1.09 -6.33
C SER A 32 -7.57 0.46 -6.04
N ILE A 33 -6.67 1.19 -5.38
CA ILE A 33 -5.37 0.64 -4.92
C ILE A 33 -5.59 -0.58 -4.02
N LEU A 34 -6.47 -0.47 -3.02
CA LEU A 34 -6.72 -1.55 -2.07
C LEU A 34 -7.31 -2.79 -2.75
N PHE A 35 -8.20 -2.62 -3.72
CA PHE A 35 -8.71 -3.73 -4.52
C PHE A 35 -7.61 -4.37 -5.38
N ASN A 36 -6.73 -3.57 -5.99
CA ASN A 36 -5.60 -4.08 -6.77
C ASN A 36 -4.63 -4.89 -5.89
N LEU A 37 -4.33 -4.41 -4.68
CA LEU A 37 -3.52 -5.15 -3.71
C LEU A 37 -4.19 -6.47 -3.30
N ARG A 38 -5.53 -6.46 -3.16
CA ARG A 38 -6.31 -7.65 -2.76
C ARG A 38 -6.29 -8.78 -3.79
N MET A 39 -6.02 -8.47 -5.06
CA MET A 39 -5.80 -9.45 -6.14
C MET A 39 -4.57 -10.33 -5.91
N LYS A 40 -3.70 -9.99 -4.96
CA LYS A 40 -2.52 -10.78 -4.57
C LYS A 40 -2.74 -11.40 -3.18
N PRO A 41 -3.51 -12.51 -3.07
CA PRO A 41 -4.00 -13.00 -1.77
C PRO A 41 -2.92 -13.45 -0.78
N ASN A 42 -1.72 -13.75 -1.29
CA ASN A 42 -0.56 -14.15 -0.47
C ASN A 42 0.21 -12.95 0.09
N ALA A 43 0.02 -11.75 -0.45
CA ALA A 43 0.68 -10.54 -0.01
C ALA A 43 -0.21 -9.77 0.97
N ARG A 44 -0.01 -10.00 2.27
CA ARG A 44 -0.77 -9.32 3.34
C ARG A 44 -0.06 -8.10 3.93
N GLY A 45 1.26 -8.01 3.79
CA GLY A 45 2.04 -6.85 4.22
C GLY A 45 2.05 -5.76 3.15
N VAL A 46 1.76 -4.52 3.54
CA VAL A 46 1.76 -3.35 2.67
C VAL A 46 2.69 -2.30 3.26
N VAL A 47 3.74 -1.93 2.52
CA VAL A 47 4.69 -0.89 2.93
C VAL A 47 4.31 0.43 2.27
N LEU A 48 4.09 1.46 3.07
CA LEU A 48 3.61 2.77 2.63
C LEU A 48 4.75 3.78 2.67
N PHE A 49 5.06 4.35 1.50
CA PHE A 49 5.92 5.52 1.34
C PHE A 49 5.07 6.66 0.78
N LEU A 50 4.18 7.18 1.61
CA LEU A 50 3.18 8.19 1.25
C LEU A 50 3.30 9.40 2.17
N ARG A 51 2.76 10.54 1.71
CA ARG A 51 2.60 11.73 2.56
C ARG A 51 1.59 11.43 3.68
N ALA A 52 1.66 12.16 4.78
CA ALA A 52 0.78 11.96 5.93
C ALA A 52 -0.71 12.02 5.56
N GLU A 53 -1.10 12.97 4.70
CA GLU A 53 -2.48 13.11 4.22
C GLU A 53 -2.95 11.90 3.39
N ASP A 54 -2.08 11.39 2.52
CA ASP A 54 -2.37 10.25 1.65
C ASP A 54 -2.42 8.94 2.47
N ASN A 55 -1.52 8.79 3.45
CA ASN A 55 -1.54 7.68 4.41
C ASN A 55 -2.88 7.62 5.15
N ARG A 56 -3.36 8.77 5.67
CA ARG A 56 -4.66 8.83 6.34
C ARG A 56 -5.80 8.44 5.40
N GLY A 57 -5.82 8.99 4.18
CA GLY A 57 -6.84 8.67 3.18
C GLY A 57 -6.88 7.18 2.82
N LEU A 58 -5.72 6.56 2.61
CA LEU A 58 -5.60 5.13 2.33
C LEU A 58 -6.08 4.26 3.50
N LEU A 59 -5.68 4.60 4.72
CA LEU A 59 -6.09 3.85 5.93
C LEU A 59 -7.58 3.99 6.22
N GLU A 60 -8.17 5.15 5.97
CA GLU A 60 -9.62 5.36 6.06
C GLU A 60 -10.37 4.53 5.02
N ALA A 61 -9.89 4.48 3.77
CA ALA A 61 -10.45 3.61 2.74
C ALA A 61 -10.32 2.11 3.11
N ALA A 62 -9.20 1.70 3.69
CA ALA A 62 -9.01 0.32 4.15
C ALA A 62 -9.99 -0.04 5.27
N LYS A 63 -10.27 0.91 6.17
CA LYS A 63 -11.28 0.77 7.21
C LYS A 63 -12.69 0.69 6.63
N SER A 64 -13.06 1.55 5.67
CA SER A 64 -14.39 1.52 5.06
C SER A 64 -14.65 0.24 4.25
N LEU A 65 -13.60 -0.37 3.69
CA LEU A 65 -13.67 -1.64 2.96
C LEU A 65 -13.54 -2.88 3.86
N ASN A 66 -13.44 -2.72 5.19
CA ASN A 66 -13.20 -3.80 6.15
C ASN A 66 -11.91 -4.61 5.89
N PHE A 67 -10.87 -3.98 5.32
CA PHE A 67 -9.57 -4.61 5.06
C PHE A 67 -8.57 -4.46 6.20
N THR A 68 -8.97 -3.85 7.33
CA THR A 68 -8.13 -3.68 8.52
C THR A 68 -7.65 -5.00 9.13
N ASN A 69 -8.45 -6.07 9.04
CA ASN A 69 -8.06 -7.41 9.49
C ASN A 69 -7.34 -8.23 8.41
N TYR A 70 -7.29 -7.72 7.18
CA TYR A 70 -6.72 -8.43 6.04
C TYR A 70 -5.28 -8.00 5.75
N PHE A 71 -5.04 -6.69 5.73
CA PHE A 71 -3.71 -6.12 5.48
C PHE A 71 -3.02 -5.70 6.78
N THR A 72 -1.70 -5.83 6.79
CA THR A 72 -0.82 -5.20 7.80
C THR A 72 -0.05 -4.08 7.12
N PHE A 73 -0.27 -2.85 7.59
CA PHE A 73 0.37 -1.65 7.03
C PHE A 73 1.63 -1.29 7.82
N ILE A 74 2.72 -1.01 7.10
CA ILE A 74 3.98 -0.50 7.65
C ILE A 74 4.25 0.83 6.94
N ALA A 75 4.10 1.95 7.64
CA ALA A 75 4.32 3.27 7.07
C ALA A 75 5.73 3.79 7.38
N SER A 76 6.29 4.56 6.44
CA SER A 76 7.42 5.45 6.73
C SER A 76 6.99 6.61 7.62
N ASP A 77 7.98 7.32 8.14
CA ASP A 77 7.79 8.64 8.75
C ASP A 77 7.10 9.63 7.79
#